data_AF-C8V3X5-F1
#
_entry.id   AF-C8V3X5-F1
#
_cell.length_a   1.000
_cell.length_b   1.000
_cell.length_c   1.000
_cell.angle_alpha   90.00
_cell.angle_beta   90.00
_cell.angle_gamma   90.00
#
_symmetry.space_group_name_H-M   'P 1'
#
loop_
_entity.id
_entity.type
_entity.pdbx_description
1 polymer ?
#
loop_
_entity_poly.entity_id
_entity_poly.type
_entity_poly.pdbx_seq_one_letter_code
_entity_poly.pdbx_strand_id
1 'polypeptide(L)'
;MDVFLDVLDTFFFDRLYALILPATNPVEDTVRESQKLYNQNIGRYVPLAPSPYVDASIWKRDDIVRQATSLFLIAWIFGLAMYLIGSMIVYHTMFDKRLMRHPHFLPNQIRLEIRQGVTAIPVIAILTAPFFLAEVRGWSKLYDFASEAPFPAYTWLQYPLFVCFTDFGIYWIHRWLHVPMVYRWLHKPHHKWIVPSPFASYAFHPVDGWSQSLPYHIFPLLFPLQKSAYLGLFVFVTLWTVLIRKSSVSRGQYLGK
;
A
#
# COMPACT_ATOMS: atom_id res chain seq x y z
N MET A 1 8.63 -4.96 3.35
CA MET A 1 7.52 -5.95 3.40
C MET A 1 7.92 -7.28 4.03
N ASP A 2 9.19 -7.66 3.96
CA ASP A 2 9.81 -8.85 4.56
C ASP A 2 9.50 -9.07 6.05
N VAL A 3 9.66 -8.03 6.90
CA VAL A 3 9.36 -8.11 8.33
C VAL A 3 7.88 -8.42 8.58
N PHE A 4 6.98 -7.79 7.83
CA PHE A 4 5.54 -8.08 7.92
C PHE A 4 5.20 -9.48 7.43
N LEU A 5 5.89 -9.96 6.40
CA LEU A 5 5.71 -11.30 5.87
C LEU A 5 6.14 -12.35 6.90
N ASP A 6 7.29 -12.19 7.56
CA ASP A 6 7.74 -13.10 8.65
C ASP A 6 6.70 -13.19 9.79
N VAL A 7 6.17 -12.05 10.22
CA VAL A 7 5.14 -11.96 11.28
C VAL A 7 3.86 -12.67 10.82
N LEU A 8 3.35 -12.33 9.64
CA LEU A 8 2.09 -12.90 9.16
C LEU A 8 2.21 -14.36 8.75
N ASP A 9 3.36 -14.80 8.25
CA ASP A 9 3.65 -16.23 8.06
C ASP A 9 3.55 -16.98 9.38
N THR A 10 4.17 -16.45 10.43
CA THR A 10 4.19 -17.08 11.75
C THR A 10 2.79 -17.19 12.38
N PHE A 11 2.00 -16.12 12.33
CA PHE A 11 0.70 -16.07 13.01
C PHE A 11 -0.49 -16.51 12.16
N PHE A 12 -0.38 -16.48 10.83
CA PHE A 12 -1.54 -16.68 9.95
C PHE A 12 -1.24 -17.58 8.74
N PHE A 13 -0.31 -17.19 7.87
CA PHE A 13 -0.18 -17.86 6.57
C PHE A 13 0.34 -19.29 6.67
N ASP A 14 1.24 -19.63 7.59
CA ASP A 14 1.69 -21.03 7.75
C ASP A 14 0.50 -21.96 7.99
N ARG A 15 -0.40 -21.56 8.90
CA ARG A 15 -1.61 -22.33 9.21
C ARG A 15 -2.57 -22.37 8.02
N LEU A 16 -2.74 -21.25 7.33
CA LEU A 16 -3.62 -21.18 6.16
C LEU A 16 -3.12 -22.12 5.06
N TYR A 17 -1.86 -22.00 4.66
CA TYR A 17 -1.27 -22.84 3.60
C TYR A 17 -1.18 -24.31 3.99
N ALA A 18 -0.94 -24.63 5.26
CA ALA A 18 -1.00 -26.01 5.74
C ALA A 18 -2.42 -26.60 5.64
N LEU A 19 -3.46 -25.78 5.81
CA LEU A 19 -4.86 -26.21 5.68
C LEU A 19 -5.26 -26.44 4.22
N ILE A 20 -4.87 -25.54 3.30
CA ILE A 20 -5.31 -25.58 1.90
C ILE A 20 -4.39 -26.40 0.99
N LEU A 21 -3.11 -26.54 1.36
CA LEU A 21 -2.06 -27.23 0.60
C LEU A 21 -1.17 -28.05 1.55
N PRO A 22 -1.71 -29.07 2.25
CA PRO A 22 -0.97 -29.86 3.23
C PRO A 22 0.16 -30.67 2.58
N ALA A 23 1.33 -30.71 3.23
CA ALA A 23 2.43 -31.58 2.83
C ALA A 23 2.13 -33.04 3.20
N THR A 24 2.43 -33.99 2.30
CA THR A 24 2.12 -35.42 2.47
C THR A 24 3.08 -36.17 3.39
N ASN A 25 4.33 -35.73 3.54
CA ASN A 25 5.35 -36.36 4.41
C ASN A 25 6.21 -35.30 5.13
N PRO A 26 5.81 -34.80 6.31
CA PRO A 26 6.56 -33.77 7.03
C PRO A 26 7.86 -34.27 7.69
N VAL A 27 8.15 -35.58 7.69
CA VAL A 27 9.18 -36.19 8.56
C VAL A 27 10.52 -36.48 7.84
N GLU A 28 10.55 -36.69 6.52
CA GLU A 28 11.78 -37.12 5.82
C GLU A 28 12.71 -35.98 5.36
N ASP A 29 12.25 -34.73 5.27
CA ASP A 29 13.08 -33.59 4.86
C ASP A 29 13.90 -32.96 6.02
N THR A 30 13.70 -33.44 7.25
CA THR A 30 14.31 -32.89 8.48
C THR A 30 15.85 -32.95 8.52
N VAL A 31 16.48 -33.79 7.70
CA VAL A 31 17.95 -33.92 7.63
C VAL A 31 18.58 -32.93 6.64
N ARG A 32 17.80 -32.30 5.74
CA ARG A 32 18.29 -31.27 4.79
C ARG A 32 17.96 -29.82 5.19
N GLU A 33 16.99 -29.62 6.08
CA GLU A 33 16.48 -28.28 6.47
C GLU A 33 17.27 -27.55 7.58
N SER A 34 18.38 -28.12 8.08
CA SER A 34 19.15 -27.62 9.23
C SER A 34 19.86 -26.25 9.04
N GLN A 35 19.52 -25.47 8.01
CA GLN A 35 20.06 -24.13 7.75
C GLN A 35 19.03 -23.10 7.27
N LYS A 36 17.71 -23.37 7.30
CA LYS A 36 16.72 -22.32 7.00
C LYS A 36 16.55 -21.40 8.21
N LEU A 37 17.07 -20.17 8.09
CA LEU A 37 16.89 -19.11 9.09
C LEU A 37 15.49 -18.47 8.92
N TYR A 38 14.45 -19.16 9.42
CA TYR A 38 13.10 -18.59 9.45
C TYR A 38 13.05 -17.33 10.32
N ASN A 39 12.15 -16.41 9.98
CA ASN A 39 11.94 -15.16 10.72
C ASN A 39 13.21 -14.30 10.86
N GLN A 40 14.16 -14.41 9.94
CA GLN A 40 15.41 -13.68 10.00
C GLN A 40 15.22 -12.16 9.95
N ASN A 41 14.21 -11.65 9.24
CA ASN A 41 14.03 -10.21 9.06
C ASN A 41 13.42 -9.59 10.33
N ILE A 42 12.37 -10.21 10.88
CA ILE A 42 11.81 -9.77 12.17
C ILE A 42 12.79 -10.03 13.33
N GLY A 43 13.59 -11.09 13.26
CA GLY A 43 14.61 -11.48 14.24
C GLY A 43 15.68 -10.41 14.48
N ARG A 44 15.89 -9.50 13.52
CA ARG A 44 16.76 -8.32 13.68
C ARG A 44 16.24 -7.34 14.74
N TYR A 45 14.93 -7.29 14.94
CA TYR A 45 14.27 -6.37 15.87
C TYR A 45 13.86 -7.08 17.16
N VAL A 46 13.21 -8.24 17.03
CA VAL A 46 12.67 -9.02 18.15
C VAL A 46 12.77 -10.50 17.77
N PRO A 47 13.28 -11.37 18.67
CA PRO A 47 13.29 -12.80 18.42
C PRO A 47 11.85 -13.32 18.28
N LEU A 48 11.55 -13.98 17.15
CA LEU A 48 10.26 -14.60 16.88
C LEU A 48 10.48 -16.02 16.37
N ALA A 49 10.06 -17.02 17.15
CA ALA A 49 10.11 -18.41 16.72
C ALA A 49 9.15 -18.67 15.54
N PRO A 50 9.49 -19.57 14.60
CA PRO A 50 8.59 -19.97 13.53
C PRO A 50 7.34 -20.68 14.06
N SER A 51 6.29 -20.72 13.24
CA SER A 51 5.05 -21.43 13.58
C SER A 51 5.28 -22.94 13.62
N PRO A 52 4.51 -23.71 14.41
CA PRO A 52 4.51 -25.18 14.32
C PRO A 52 4.13 -25.72 12.93
N TYR A 53 3.49 -24.90 12.10
CA TYR A 53 3.04 -25.25 10.75
C TYR A 53 4.00 -24.82 9.64
N VAL A 54 5.19 -24.28 9.98
CA VAL A 54 6.12 -23.67 9.01
C VAL A 54 6.44 -24.56 7.81
N ASP A 55 6.57 -25.86 8.05
CA ASP A 55 6.91 -26.86 7.04
C ASP A 55 5.74 -27.77 6.67
N ALA A 56 4.54 -27.50 7.18
CA ALA A 56 3.35 -28.31 7.00
C ALA A 56 2.62 -28.09 5.65
N SER A 57 3.11 -27.18 4.80
CA SER A 57 2.55 -26.92 3.47
C SER A 57 3.50 -27.30 2.34
N ILE A 58 2.92 -27.69 1.19
CA ILE A 58 3.64 -27.89 -0.08
C ILE A 58 4.38 -26.62 -0.49
N TRP A 59 3.74 -25.45 -0.34
CA TRP A 59 4.39 -24.17 -0.62
C TRP A 59 5.15 -23.67 0.62
N LYS A 60 6.47 -23.88 0.60
CA LYS A 60 7.40 -23.38 1.61
C LYS A 60 7.45 -21.85 1.61
N ARG A 61 7.88 -21.25 2.72
CA ARG A 61 7.92 -19.77 2.88
C ARG A 61 8.76 -19.03 1.83
N ASP A 62 9.75 -19.71 1.25
CA ASP A 62 10.62 -19.20 0.18
C ASP A 62 10.05 -19.42 -1.23
N ASP A 63 8.92 -20.11 -1.37
CA ASP A 63 8.23 -20.30 -2.64
C ASP A 63 7.68 -18.96 -3.18
N ILE A 64 8.01 -18.65 -4.44
CA ILE A 64 7.67 -17.38 -5.06
C ILE A 64 6.16 -17.18 -5.21
N VAL A 65 5.40 -18.25 -5.45
CA VAL A 65 3.95 -18.18 -5.63
C VAL A 65 3.28 -17.91 -4.29
N ARG A 66 3.73 -18.56 -3.22
CA ARG A 66 3.29 -18.25 -1.86
C ARG A 66 3.59 -16.81 -1.48
N GLN A 67 4.83 -16.34 -1.67
CA GLN A 67 5.21 -14.97 -1.33
C GLN A 67 4.38 -13.96 -2.12
N ALA A 68 4.25 -14.12 -3.44
CA ALA A 68 3.44 -13.25 -4.28
C ALA A 68 1.97 -13.21 -3.82
N THR A 69 1.39 -14.38 -3.53
CA THR A 69 0.00 -14.50 -3.07
C THR A 69 -0.20 -13.85 -1.71
N SER A 70 0.67 -14.12 -0.74
CA SER A 70 0.63 -13.51 0.59
C SER A 70 0.78 -11.99 0.52
N LEU A 71 1.75 -11.48 -0.24
CA LEU A 71 1.98 -10.04 -0.41
C LEU A 71 0.80 -9.34 -1.08
N PHE A 72 0.18 -9.96 -2.09
CA PHE A 72 -1.06 -9.47 -2.68
C PHE A 72 -2.19 -9.38 -1.63
N LEU A 73 -2.42 -10.45 -0.86
CA LEU A 73 -3.46 -10.46 0.18
C LEU A 73 -3.21 -9.40 1.25
N ILE A 74 -1.96 -9.25 1.69
CA ILE A 74 -1.57 -8.19 2.64
C ILE A 74 -1.90 -6.82 2.06
N ALA A 75 -1.41 -6.52 0.85
CA ALA A 75 -1.60 -5.23 0.21
C ALA A 75 -3.08 -4.89 0.01
N TRP A 76 -3.87 -5.88 -0.42
CA TRP A 76 -5.29 -5.71 -0.65
C TRP A 76 -6.06 -5.44 0.65
N ILE A 77 -5.92 -6.30 1.65
CA ILE A 77 -6.66 -6.18 2.92
C ILE A 77 -6.24 -4.91 3.65
N PHE A 78 -4.93 -4.66 3.74
CA PHE A 78 -4.41 -3.46 4.40
C PHE A 78 -4.84 -2.18 3.67
N GLY A 79 -4.78 -2.15 2.33
CA GLY A 79 -5.24 -1.03 1.52
C GLY A 79 -6.73 -0.75 1.71
N LEU A 80 -7.58 -1.79 1.74
CA LEU A 80 -9.01 -1.64 2.03
C LEU A 80 -9.27 -1.10 3.44
N ALA A 81 -8.58 -1.66 4.45
CA ALA A 81 -8.72 -1.22 5.83
C ALA A 81 -8.33 0.26 5.97
N MET A 82 -7.18 0.64 5.40
CA MET A 82 -6.72 2.03 5.46
C MET A 82 -7.65 3.00 4.74
N TYR A 83 -8.13 2.62 3.56
CA TYR A 83 -9.09 3.41 2.82
C TYR A 83 -10.39 3.62 3.60
N LEU A 84 -11.04 2.53 4.05
CA LEU A 84 -12.36 2.61 4.67
C LEU A 84 -12.31 3.24 6.06
N ILE A 85 -11.36 2.83 6.91
CA ILE A 85 -11.21 3.38 8.26
C ILE A 85 -10.77 4.85 8.18
N GLY A 86 -9.76 5.17 7.36
CA GLY A 86 -9.28 6.54 7.20
C GLY A 86 -10.36 7.47 6.66
N SER A 87 -11.07 7.05 5.60
CA SER A 87 -12.16 7.84 5.03
C SER A 87 -13.32 8.00 6.02
N MET A 88 -13.64 6.98 6.81
CA MET A 88 -14.69 7.03 7.84
C MET A 88 -14.33 8.01 8.95
N ILE A 89 -13.11 7.96 9.48
CA ILE A 89 -12.65 8.90 10.51
C ILE A 89 -12.77 10.34 9.98
N VAL A 90 -12.25 10.62 8.79
CA VAL A 90 -12.30 11.97 8.20
C VAL A 90 -13.73 12.40 7.92
N TYR A 91 -14.60 11.50 7.45
CA TYR A 91 -16.02 11.77 7.21
C TYR A 91 -16.78 12.17 8.48
N HIS A 92 -16.47 11.55 9.62
CA HIS A 92 -17.17 11.83 10.88
C HIS A 92 -16.58 13.01 11.67
N THR A 93 -15.28 13.29 11.50
CA THR A 93 -14.56 14.27 12.34
C THR A 93 -14.24 15.59 11.64
N MET A 94 -13.89 15.57 10.35
CA MET A 94 -13.34 16.73 9.64
C MET A 94 -14.17 17.18 8.43
N PHE A 95 -14.98 16.29 7.85
CA PHE A 95 -15.74 16.58 6.64
C PHE A 95 -16.97 17.48 6.91
N ASP A 96 -17.07 18.59 6.17
CA ASP A 96 -18.23 19.48 6.23
C ASP A 96 -19.42 18.89 5.46
N LYS A 97 -20.38 18.33 6.20
CA LYS A 97 -21.58 17.70 5.62
C LYS A 97 -22.46 18.67 4.81
N ARG A 98 -22.28 20.00 4.94
CA ARG A 98 -22.99 20.98 4.10
C ARG A 98 -22.62 20.87 2.63
N LEU A 99 -21.41 20.38 2.31
CA LEU A 99 -20.95 20.12 0.93
C LEU A 99 -21.84 19.13 0.19
N MET A 100 -22.54 18.25 0.90
CA MET A 100 -23.46 17.28 0.30
C MET A 100 -24.72 17.92 -0.29
N ARG A 101 -24.99 19.19 0.02
CA ARG A 101 -26.09 19.97 -0.56
C ARG A 101 -25.68 20.73 -1.82
N HIS A 102 -24.40 20.68 -2.18
CA HIS A 102 -23.87 21.39 -3.33
C HIS A 102 -24.50 20.86 -4.63
N PRO A 103 -24.84 21.71 -5.63
CA PRO A 103 -25.50 21.26 -6.87
C PRO A 103 -24.72 20.21 -7.66
N HIS A 104 -23.39 20.21 -7.53
CA HIS A 104 -22.50 19.22 -8.15
C HIS A 104 -22.21 17.97 -7.29
N PHE A 105 -22.85 17.84 -6.13
CA PHE A 105 -22.80 16.61 -5.33
C PHE A 105 -23.81 15.61 -5.90
N LEU A 106 -23.32 14.46 -6.36
CA LEU A 106 -24.13 13.50 -7.09
C LEU A 106 -25.10 12.73 -6.16
N PRO A 107 -26.26 12.27 -6.67
CA PRO A 107 -27.12 11.36 -5.94
C PRO A 107 -26.37 10.07 -5.57
N ASN A 108 -26.46 9.66 -4.31
CA ASN A 108 -25.77 8.49 -3.75
C ASN A 108 -24.24 8.51 -3.92
N GLN A 109 -23.61 9.70 -4.03
CA GLN A 109 -22.18 9.83 -4.32
C GLN A 109 -21.30 9.00 -3.39
N ILE A 110 -21.54 9.03 -2.07
CA ILE A 110 -20.75 8.23 -1.10
C ILE A 110 -20.75 6.74 -1.45
N ARG A 111 -21.91 6.17 -1.78
CA ARG A 111 -22.01 4.75 -2.17
C ARG A 111 -21.28 4.47 -3.48
N LEU A 112 -21.34 5.41 -4.44
CA LEU A 112 -20.64 5.27 -5.71
C LEU A 112 -19.12 5.35 -5.54
N GLU A 113 -18.64 6.28 -4.73
CA GLU A 113 -17.23 6.44 -4.37
C GLU A 113 -16.68 5.20 -3.66
N ILE A 114 -17.40 4.70 -2.64
CA ILE A 114 -17.04 3.46 -1.92
C ILE A 114 -17.00 2.27 -2.88
N ARG A 115 -18.03 2.09 -3.70
CA ARG A 115 -18.09 0.99 -4.66
C ARG A 115 -16.88 1.03 -5.60
N GLN A 116 -16.57 2.20 -6.15
CA GLN A 116 -15.44 2.35 -7.05
C GLN A 116 -14.11 2.04 -6.34
N GLY A 117 -13.89 2.59 -5.14
CA GLY A 117 -12.67 2.34 -4.36
C GLY A 117 -12.49 0.86 -4.03
N VAL A 118 -13.52 0.21 -3.49
CA VAL A 118 -13.47 -1.23 -3.12
C VAL A 118 -13.21 -2.12 -4.34
N THR A 119 -13.73 -1.75 -5.53
CA THR A 119 -13.44 -2.50 -6.77
C THR A 119 -12.05 -2.20 -7.35
N ALA A 120 -11.48 -1.02 -7.10
CA ALA A 120 -10.18 -0.63 -7.67
C ALA A 120 -9.00 -1.19 -6.86
N ILE A 121 -9.10 -1.19 -5.53
CA ILE A 121 -8.00 -1.58 -4.62
C ILE A 121 -7.44 -2.99 -4.88
N PRO A 122 -8.24 -4.06 -5.13
CA PRO A 122 -7.67 -5.37 -5.46
C PRO A 122 -6.78 -5.32 -6.70
N VAL A 123 -7.18 -4.58 -7.74
CA VAL A 123 -6.38 -4.46 -8.97
C VAL A 123 -5.11 -3.66 -8.71
N ILE A 124 -5.20 -2.60 -7.91
CA ILE A 124 -4.01 -1.85 -7.46
C ILE A 124 -3.06 -2.77 -6.70
N ALA A 125 -3.57 -3.58 -5.77
CA ALA A 125 -2.77 -4.54 -5.02
C ALA A 125 -2.08 -5.58 -5.93
N ILE A 126 -2.76 -6.07 -6.99
CA ILE A 126 -2.13 -6.94 -7.99
C ILE A 126 -0.98 -6.23 -8.69
N LEU A 127 -1.17 -4.97 -9.11
CA LEU A 127 -0.13 -4.20 -9.80
C LEU A 127 1.04 -3.81 -8.87
N THR A 128 0.79 -3.67 -7.58
CA THR A 128 1.80 -3.35 -6.56
C THR A 128 2.56 -4.59 -6.07
N ALA A 129 1.93 -5.77 -6.01
CA ALA A 129 2.52 -6.99 -5.47
C ALA A 129 3.90 -7.35 -6.07
N PRO A 130 4.17 -7.18 -7.38
CA PRO A 130 5.51 -7.40 -7.94
C PRO A 130 6.61 -6.55 -7.31
N PHE A 131 6.31 -5.31 -6.90
CA PHE A 131 7.28 -4.44 -6.22
C PHE A 131 7.60 -4.94 -4.82
N PHE A 132 6.56 -5.33 -4.07
CA PHE A 132 6.75 -5.97 -2.76
C PHE A 132 7.49 -7.30 -2.87
N LEU A 133 7.23 -8.07 -3.92
CA LEU A 133 7.95 -9.30 -4.19
C LEU A 133 9.44 -9.00 -4.46
N ALA A 134 9.73 -8.01 -5.30
CA ALA A 134 11.10 -7.56 -5.55
C ALA A 134 11.80 -7.13 -4.24
N GLU A 135 11.11 -6.39 -3.37
CA GLU A 135 11.63 -6.02 -2.05
C GLU A 135 12.00 -7.24 -1.19
N VAL A 136 11.09 -8.20 -1.00
CA VAL A 136 11.37 -9.38 -0.15
C VAL A 136 12.41 -10.32 -0.76
N ARG A 137 12.62 -10.23 -2.08
CA ARG A 137 13.65 -10.98 -2.81
C ARG A 137 14.99 -10.25 -2.85
N GLY A 138 15.13 -9.12 -2.15
CA GLY A 138 16.38 -8.40 -1.98
C GLY A 138 16.77 -7.49 -3.15
N TRP A 139 15.81 -7.13 -4.01
CA TRP A 139 16.07 -6.25 -5.17
C TRP A 139 15.94 -4.76 -4.80
N SER A 140 15.46 -4.46 -3.59
CA SER A 140 15.45 -3.10 -3.05
C SER A 140 16.70 -2.79 -2.24
N LYS A 141 16.97 -1.51 -2.05
CA LYS A 141 18.04 -0.95 -1.20
C LYS A 141 17.50 -0.60 0.18
N LEU A 142 16.48 -1.32 0.66
CA LEU A 142 15.95 -1.12 2.01
C LEU A 142 16.95 -1.60 3.06
N TYR A 143 17.10 -0.84 4.14
CA TYR A 143 17.97 -1.19 5.26
C TYR A 143 17.27 -1.01 6.61
N ASP A 144 17.72 -1.70 7.65
CA ASP A 144 16.99 -1.84 8.91
C ASP A 144 17.33 -0.72 9.90
N PHE A 145 18.62 -0.39 10.04
CA PHE A 145 19.12 0.50 11.10
C PHE A 145 19.86 1.74 10.57
N ALA A 146 19.82 2.83 11.34
CA ALA A 146 20.53 4.06 10.98
C ALA A 146 22.05 3.89 10.82
N SER A 147 22.64 2.91 11.52
CA SER A 147 24.05 2.54 11.39
C SER A 147 24.41 1.94 10.03
N GLU A 148 23.42 1.50 9.25
CA GLU A 148 23.58 0.92 7.92
C GLU A 148 23.35 1.95 6.81
N ALA A 149 23.05 3.20 7.20
CA ALA A 149 22.89 4.28 6.24
C ALA A 149 24.21 4.49 5.46
N PRO A 150 24.16 4.90 4.17
CA PRO A 150 25.37 5.12 3.35
C PRO A 150 26.39 6.07 3.99
N PHE A 151 25.91 7.06 4.76
CA PHE A 151 26.69 7.96 5.59
C PHE A 151 25.79 8.53 6.71
N PRO A 152 26.34 9.02 7.83
CA PRO A 152 25.55 9.40 9.01
C PRO A 152 24.41 10.41 8.74
N ALA A 153 24.67 11.44 7.94
CA ALA A 153 23.67 12.46 7.60
C ALA A 153 22.52 11.92 6.71
N TYR A 154 22.69 10.76 6.07
CA TYR A 154 21.67 10.15 5.21
C TYR A 154 20.40 9.77 5.99
N THR A 155 20.53 9.46 7.28
CA THR A 155 19.40 9.18 8.19
C THR A 155 18.34 10.29 8.15
N TRP A 156 18.77 11.54 7.96
CA TRP A 156 17.88 12.69 7.83
C TRP A 156 17.62 13.08 6.38
N LEU A 157 18.63 12.97 5.50
CA LEU A 157 18.53 13.35 4.09
C LEU A 157 17.53 12.48 3.30
N GLN A 158 17.33 11.22 3.70
CA GLN A 158 16.40 10.31 3.03
C GLN A 158 14.95 10.85 2.96
N TYR A 159 14.51 11.62 3.97
CA TYR A 159 13.14 12.15 4.02
C TYR A 159 12.85 13.21 2.95
N PRO A 160 13.61 14.34 2.86
CA PRO A 160 13.40 15.30 1.80
C PRO A 160 13.69 14.71 0.42
N LEU A 161 14.69 13.81 0.28
CA LEU A 161 14.93 13.12 -1.00
C LEU A 161 13.73 12.30 -1.44
N PHE A 162 13.14 11.52 -0.53
CA PHE A 162 11.95 10.73 -0.81
C PHE A 162 10.77 11.61 -1.21
N VAL A 163 10.50 12.67 -0.44
CA VAL A 163 9.40 13.60 -0.75
C VAL A 163 9.61 14.28 -2.09
N CYS A 164 10.81 14.81 -2.37
CA CYS A 164 11.10 15.45 -3.65
C CYS A 164 10.97 14.48 -4.83
N PHE A 165 11.50 13.25 -4.71
CA PHE A 165 11.40 12.26 -5.78
C PHE A 165 9.95 11.85 -6.04
N THR A 166 9.20 11.59 -4.97
CA THR A 166 7.82 11.12 -5.07
C THR A 166 6.89 12.21 -5.59
N ASP A 167 7.01 13.44 -5.10
CA ASP A 167 6.24 14.59 -5.59
C ASP A 167 6.55 14.89 -7.06
N PHE A 168 7.83 14.87 -7.44
CA PHE A 168 8.24 15.00 -8.84
C PHE A 168 7.64 13.90 -9.73
N GLY A 169 7.75 12.63 -9.31
CA GLY A 169 7.20 11.50 -10.06
C GLY A 169 5.68 11.58 -10.21
N ILE A 170 4.97 11.89 -9.13
CA ILE A 170 3.51 12.06 -9.11
C ILE A 170 3.09 13.20 -10.03
N TYR A 171 3.79 14.34 -9.99
CA TYR A 171 3.51 15.47 -10.86
C TYR A 171 3.54 15.06 -12.34
N TRP A 172 4.58 14.35 -12.78
CA TRP A 172 4.71 13.93 -14.17
C TRP A 172 3.71 12.86 -14.57
N ILE A 173 3.44 11.89 -13.69
CA ILE A 173 2.41 10.87 -13.91
C ILE A 173 1.04 11.53 -14.02
N HIS A 174 0.71 12.47 -13.12
CA HIS A 174 -0.54 13.21 -13.16
C HIS A 174 -0.67 14.05 -14.43
N ARG A 175 0.40 14.73 -14.84
CA ARG A 175 0.46 15.44 -16.12
C ARG A 175 0.22 14.50 -17.31
N TRP A 176 0.82 13.31 -17.30
CA TRP A 176 0.60 12.28 -18.31
C TRP A 176 -0.84 11.76 -18.31
N LEU A 177 -1.45 11.57 -17.13
CA LEU A 177 -2.85 11.18 -16.98
C LEU A 177 -3.82 12.21 -17.57
N HIS A 178 -3.40 13.46 -17.73
CA HIS A 178 -4.18 14.52 -18.39
C HIS A 178 -4.00 14.59 -19.92
N VAL A 179 -3.13 13.77 -20.52
CA VAL A 179 -3.05 13.64 -21.99
C VAL A 179 -4.39 13.10 -22.53
N PRO A 180 -4.98 13.66 -23.60
CA PRO A 180 -6.40 13.41 -23.95
C PRO A 180 -6.82 11.94 -24.05
N MET A 181 -5.98 11.09 -24.64
CA MET A 181 -6.24 9.65 -24.76
C MET A 181 -6.22 8.98 -23.37
N VAL A 182 -5.17 9.22 -22.58
CA VAL A 182 -5.00 8.62 -21.25
C VAL A 182 -6.08 9.12 -20.29
N TYR A 183 -6.37 10.42 -20.33
CA TYR A 183 -7.43 11.05 -19.54
C TYR A 183 -8.77 10.38 -19.77
N ARG A 184 -9.16 10.20 -21.04
CA ARG A 184 -10.46 9.62 -21.38
C ARG A 184 -10.69 8.24 -20.75
N TRP A 185 -9.63 7.41 -20.71
CA TRP A 185 -9.72 6.03 -20.24
C TRP A 185 -9.45 5.88 -18.73
N LEU A 186 -8.45 6.58 -18.21
CA LEU A 186 -7.94 6.36 -16.85
C LEU A 186 -8.39 7.45 -15.87
N HIS A 187 -8.23 8.73 -16.24
CA HIS A 187 -8.33 9.83 -15.28
C HIS A 187 -9.72 10.50 -15.21
N LYS A 188 -10.50 10.45 -16.30
CA LYS A 188 -11.87 11.00 -16.36
C LYS A 188 -12.79 10.44 -15.25
N PRO A 189 -12.77 9.14 -14.90
CA PRO A 189 -13.57 8.63 -13.78
C PRO A 189 -13.27 9.33 -12.46
N HIS A 190 -12.00 9.67 -12.20
CA HIS A 190 -11.59 10.40 -10.99
C HIS A 190 -12.16 11.83 -10.95
N HIS A 191 -12.13 12.53 -12.09
CA HIS A 191 -12.63 13.91 -12.21
C HIS A 191 -14.16 14.05 -12.15
N LYS A 192 -14.90 12.93 -12.10
CA LYS A 192 -16.35 12.93 -11.90
C LYS A 192 -16.75 13.52 -10.53
N TRP A 193 -15.88 13.40 -9.53
CA TRP A 193 -16.15 13.81 -8.14
C TRP A 193 -15.81 15.28 -7.91
N ILE A 194 -16.60 16.19 -8.47
CA ILE A 194 -16.36 17.65 -8.41
C ILE A 194 -16.33 18.16 -6.96
N VAL A 195 -17.27 17.71 -6.13
CA VAL A 195 -17.29 17.95 -4.69
C VAL A 195 -17.07 16.61 -4.00
N PRO A 196 -15.82 16.15 -3.86
CA PRO A 196 -15.56 14.79 -3.42
C PRO A 196 -15.82 14.66 -1.91
N SER A 197 -16.46 13.56 -1.48
CA SER A 197 -16.45 13.18 -0.06
C SER A 197 -15.11 12.55 0.30
N PRO A 198 -14.76 12.26 1.56
CA PRO A 198 -13.51 11.54 1.89
C PRO A 198 -13.38 10.18 1.18
N PHE A 199 -14.50 9.53 0.86
CA PHE A 199 -14.52 8.22 0.20
C PHE A 199 -14.08 8.26 -1.27
N ALA A 200 -14.05 9.42 -1.94
CA ALA A 200 -13.51 9.49 -3.30
C ALA A 200 -11.97 9.30 -3.37
N SER A 201 -11.30 9.10 -2.22
CA SER A 201 -9.83 9.13 -2.09
C SER A 201 -9.17 7.98 -2.82
N TYR A 202 -9.90 6.87 -3.00
CA TYR A 202 -9.54 5.73 -3.83
C TYR A 202 -10.53 5.48 -4.98
N ALA A 203 -11.47 6.40 -5.22
CA ALA A 203 -12.50 6.26 -6.25
C ALA A 203 -11.98 6.71 -7.64
N PHE A 204 -10.95 6.04 -8.14
CA PHE A 204 -10.34 6.28 -9.46
C PHE A 204 -10.22 4.98 -10.25
N HIS A 205 -9.77 5.05 -11.49
CA HIS A 205 -9.40 3.86 -12.25
C HIS A 205 -8.20 3.18 -11.55
N PRO A 206 -8.12 1.85 -11.44
CA PRO A 206 -7.04 1.20 -10.69
C PRO A 206 -5.64 1.53 -11.23
N VAL A 207 -5.47 1.57 -12.56
CA VAL A 207 -4.20 1.97 -13.18
C VAL A 207 -3.85 3.44 -12.91
N ASP A 208 -4.85 4.33 -12.80
CA ASP A 208 -4.62 5.73 -12.42
C ASP A 208 -4.02 5.79 -11.01
N GLY A 209 -4.73 5.19 -10.04
CA GLY A 209 -4.26 5.11 -8.65
C GLY A 209 -2.89 4.45 -8.48
N TRP A 210 -2.70 3.28 -9.10
CA TRP A 210 -1.43 2.56 -9.04
C TRP A 210 -0.30 3.38 -9.64
N SER A 211 -0.51 4.00 -10.82
CA SER A 211 0.53 4.79 -11.48
C SER A 211 0.96 5.97 -10.62
N GLN A 212 0.03 6.65 -9.94
CA GLN A 212 0.36 7.73 -9.02
C GLN A 212 1.09 7.23 -7.76
N SER A 213 0.84 6.00 -7.30
CA SER A 213 1.61 5.42 -6.18
C SER A 213 2.99 4.89 -6.58
N LEU A 214 3.25 4.70 -7.87
CA LEU A 214 4.45 4.03 -8.38
C LEU A 214 5.78 4.66 -7.89
N PRO A 215 5.94 6.00 -7.81
CA PRO A 215 7.17 6.60 -7.31
C PRO A 215 7.57 6.13 -5.91
N TYR A 216 6.60 5.85 -5.02
CA TYR A 216 6.86 5.35 -3.67
C TYR A 216 7.50 3.95 -3.66
N HIS A 217 7.18 3.12 -4.65
CA HIS A 217 7.72 1.77 -4.80
C HIS A 217 9.01 1.72 -5.61
N ILE A 218 9.20 2.66 -6.54
CA ILE A 218 10.44 2.78 -7.33
C ILE A 218 11.58 3.36 -6.50
N PHE A 219 11.31 4.31 -5.61
CA PHE A 219 12.35 4.94 -4.79
C PHE A 219 13.26 3.93 -4.08
N PRO A 220 12.75 2.96 -3.29
CA PRO A 220 13.61 2.00 -2.60
C PRO A 220 14.33 1.02 -3.55
N LEU A 221 13.96 0.93 -4.83
CA LEU A 221 14.74 0.15 -5.82
C LEU A 221 15.98 0.92 -6.30
N LEU A 222 15.90 2.25 -6.33
CA LEU A 222 16.96 3.12 -6.85
C LEU A 222 17.86 3.69 -5.76
N PHE A 223 17.28 4.05 -4.61
CA PHE A 223 17.96 4.75 -3.53
C PHE A 223 17.82 3.99 -2.21
N PRO A 224 18.85 4.03 -1.34
CA PRO A 224 18.74 3.48 0.01
C PRO A 224 17.59 4.12 0.79
N LEU A 225 16.81 3.33 1.50
CA LEU A 225 15.73 3.85 2.34
C LEU A 225 15.59 3.00 3.60
N GLN A 226 15.57 3.64 4.76
CA GLN A 226 15.39 2.91 6.01
C GLN A 226 13.98 2.35 6.09
N LYS A 227 13.81 1.08 6.47
CA LYS A 227 12.49 0.41 6.54
C LYS A 227 11.51 1.14 7.47
N SER A 228 11.98 1.64 8.62
CA SER A 228 11.15 2.43 9.55
C SER A 228 10.71 3.77 8.94
N ALA A 229 11.62 4.45 8.23
CA ALA A 229 11.30 5.68 7.48
C ALA A 229 10.29 5.38 6.37
N TYR A 230 10.48 4.28 5.62
CA TYR A 230 9.55 3.86 4.57
C TYR A 230 8.13 3.64 5.12
N LEU A 231 8.00 2.90 6.22
CA LEU A 231 6.72 2.67 6.88
C LEU A 231 6.09 3.99 7.39
N GLY A 232 6.87 4.83 8.05
CA GLY A 232 6.39 6.13 8.57
C GLY A 232 5.92 7.06 7.45
N LEU A 233 6.68 7.14 6.36
CA LEU A 233 6.33 7.92 5.16
C LEU A 233 5.09 7.37 4.46
N PHE A 234 4.95 6.04 4.37
CA PHE A 234 3.75 5.41 3.80
C PHE A 234 2.49 5.79 4.59
N VAL A 235 2.53 5.70 5.92
CA VAL A 235 1.41 6.11 6.80
C VAL A 235 1.14 7.61 6.63
N PHE A 236 2.17 8.44 6.66
CA PHE A 236 2.05 9.89 6.49
C PHE A 236 1.36 10.27 5.17
N VAL A 237 1.84 9.74 4.04
CA VAL A 237 1.27 10.00 2.71
C VAL A 237 -0.16 9.50 2.60
N THR A 238 -0.46 8.33 3.18
CA THR A 238 -1.82 7.76 3.16
C THR A 238 -2.80 8.67 3.89
N LEU A 239 -2.43 9.15 5.09
CA LEU A 239 -3.24 10.11 5.85
C LEU A 239 -3.36 11.44 5.10
N TRP A 240 -2.26 11.96 4.57
CA TRP A 240 -2.20 13.19 3.76
C TRP A 240 -3.17 13.14 2.57
N THR A 241 -3.23 12.02 1.86
CA THR A 241 -4.12 11.80 0.70
C THR A 241 -5.60 11.92 1.07
N VAL A 242 -6.00 11.42 2.25
CA VAL A 242 -7.39 11.55 2.73
C VAL A 242 -7.66 13.00 3.20
N LEU A 243 -6.66 13.67 3.78
CA LEU A 243 -6.79 15.00 4.38
C LEU A 243 -6.80 16.17 3.39
N ILE A 244 -6.11 16.08 2.25
CA ILE A 244 -5.97 17.21 1.27
C ILE A 244 -7.28 17.59 0.58
N ARG A 245 -8.35 16.82 0.78
CA ARG A 245 -9.64 16.99 0.08
C ARG A 245 -10.42 18.19 0.64
N LYS A 246 -9.82 19.37 0.57
CA LYS A 246 -10.51 20.65 0.61
C LYS A 246 -11.13 20.84 -0.77
N SER A 247 -12.45 20.79 -0.84
CA SER A 247 -13.15 21.36 -1.99
C SER A 247 -12.66 22.80 -2.15
N SER A 248 -12.12 23.16 -3.30
CA SER A 248 -11.78 24.55 -3.67
C SER A 248 -13.01 25.46 -3.75
N VAL A 249 -14.20 24.93 -3.43
CA VAL A 249 -15.43 25.67 -3.19
C VAL A 249 -15.20 26.57 -1.99
N SER A 250 -14.88 27.84 -2.30
CA SER A 250 -14.79 28.91 -1.33
C SER A 250 -16.08 28.95 -0.50
N ARG A 251 -15.94 29.19 0.80
CA ARG A 251 -17.04 29.35 1.77
C ARG A 251 -18.07 30.43 1.36
N GLY A 252 -17.86 31.17 0.27
CA GLY A 252 -18.71 32.25 -0.21
C GLY A 252 -19.82 31.86 -1.21
N GLN A 253 -19.84 30.64 -1.76
CA GLN A 253 -20.91 30.25 -2.71
C GLN A 253 -22.21 29.75 -2.04
N TYR A 254 -22.26 29.71 -0.70
CA TYR A 254 -23.45 29.31 0.06
C TYR A 254 -24.43 30.46 0.35
N LEU A 255 -24.22 31.65 -0.20
CA LEU A 255 -25.07 32.83 0.01
C LEU A 255 -25.63 33.43 -1.30
N GLY A 256 -25.87 32.58 -2.31
CA GLY A 256 -26.31 33.03 -3.63
C GLY A 256 -27.59 32.36 -4.13
N LYS A 257 -28.73 32.97 -3.78
CA LYS A 257 -30.12 32.77 -4.24
C LYS A 257 -30.90 31.60 -3.65
#